data_AF-A0A3S1IIN4-F1
#
_entry.id   AF-A0A3S1IIN4-F1
#
_cell.length_a   1.000
_cell.length_b   1.000
_cell.length_c   1.000
_cell.angle_alpha   90.00
_cell.angle_beta   90.00
_cell.angle_gamma   90.00
#
_symmetry.space_group_name_H-M   'P 1'
#
loop_
_entity.id
_entity.type
_entity.pdbx_description
1 polymer ?
#
loop_
_entity_poly.entity_id
_entity_poly.type
_entity_poly.pdbx_seq_one_letter_code
_entity_poly.pdbx_strand_id
1 'polypeptide(L)'
;DEVRQKVVADWTAAEISKRLAAKADELGKRLKAGATLDVIASELKLEKQTKRGVKREADDVDFGKEGAAAMFGVGEGGTGLVPSPTGDGQILYKVAEVFEPAGADASSVPDDAQKSFTSGMSDDLLDQLVAQLQTQYDVRIDQAAVAQASTR
;
A
#
# COMPACT_ATOMS: atom_id res chain seq x y z
N ASP A 1 -32.13 -16.10 28.40
CA ASP A 1 -30.92 -16.93 28.18
C ASP A 1 -30.19 -16.66 26.87
N GLU A 2 -30.88 -16.30 25.79
CA GLU A 2 -30.27 -16.00 24.48
C GLU A 2 -29.17 -14.91 24.52
N VAL A 3 -29.39 -13.82 25.27
CA VAL A 3 -28.39 -12.74 25.42
C VAL A 3 -27.13 -13.21 26.15
N ARG A 4 -27.25 -14.10 27.15
CA ARG A 4 -26.07 -14.63 27.86
C ARG A 4 -25.20 -15.48 26.95
N GLN A 5 -25.81 -16.32 26.11
CA GLN A 5 -25.06 -17.11 25.14
C GLN A 5 -24.31 -16.24 24.13
N LYS A 6 -24.98 -15.18 23.61
CA LYS A 6 -24.34 -14.23 22.70
C LYS A 6 -23.17 -13.49 23.35
N VAL A 7 -23.35 -12.97 24.57
CA VAL A 7 -22.28 -12.27 25.30
C VAL A 7 -21.10 -13.18 25.61
N VAL A 8 -21.34 -14.45 25.97
CA VAL A 8 -20.26 -15.43 26.19
C VAL A 8 -19.50 -15.71 24.90
N ALA A 9 -20.21 -15.87 23.77
CA ALA A 9 -19.58 -16.09 22.47
C ALA A 9 -18.71 -14.88 22.06
N ASP A 10 -19.27 -13.67 22.15
CA ASP A 10 -18.58 -12.42 21.80
C ASP A 10 -17.35 -12.20 22.69
N TRP A 11 -17.48 -12.42 24.00
CA TRP A 11 -16.37 -12.32 24.94
C TRP A 11 -15.28 -13.37 24.67
N THR A 12 -15.66 -14.60 24.37
CA THR A 12 -14.71 -15.68 24.07
C THR A 12 -13.92 -15.36 22.80
N ALA A 13 -14.58 -14.86 21.75
CA ALA A 13 -13.92 -14.44 20.51
C ALA A 13 -12.94 -13.27 20.75
N ALA A 14 -13.33 -12.29 21.57
CA ALA A 14 -12.47 -11.17 21.93
C ALA A 14 -11.24 -11.62 22.72
N GLU A 15 -11.41 -12.52 23.70
CA GLU A 15 -10.32 -13.03 24.52
C GLU A 15 -9.35 -13.91 23.71
N ILE A 16 -9.87 -14.73 22.78
CA ILE A 16 -9.04 -15.48 21.83
C ILE A 16 -8.20 -14.52 20.98
N SER A 17 -8.82 -13.49 20.42
CA SER A 17 -8.13 -12.50 19.58
C SER A 17 -7.03 -11.77 20.35
N LYS A 18 -7.30 -11.39 21.60
CA LYS A 18 -6.34 -10.74 22.49
C LYS A 18 -5.13 -11.64 22.79
N ARG A 19 -5.37 -12.91 23.13
CA ARG A 19 -4.31 -13.88 23.42
C ARG A 19 -3.48 -14.20 22.18
N LEU A 20 -4.13 -14.31 21.03
CA LEU A 20 -3.48 -14.53 19.74
C LEU A 20 -2.55 -13.36 19.41
N ALA A 21 -3.02 -12.13 19.52
CA ALA A 21 -2.22 -10.92 19.29
C ALA A 21 -1.02 -10.85 20.24
N ALA A 22 -1.22 -11.09 21.54
CA ALA A 22 -0.15 -11.09 22.53
C ALA A 22 0.94 -12.14 22.21
N LYS A 23 0.53 -13.34 21.78
CA LYS A 23 1.46 -14.40 21.37
C LYS A 23 2.20 -14.03 20.08
N ALA A 24 1.50 -13.45 19.10
CA ALA A 24 2.13 -12.96 17.88
C ALA A 24 3.21 -11.90 18.17
N ASP A 25 2.90 -10.93 19.03
CA ASP A 25 3.85 -9.89 19.45
C ASP A 25 5.09 -10.46 20.15
N GLU A 26 4.91 -11.44 21.02
CA GLU A 26 6.01 -12.14 21.68
C GLU A 26 6.94 -12.80 20.66
N LEU A 27 6.37 -13.54 19.71
CA LEU A 27 7.13 -14.22 18.66
C LEU A 27 7.80 -13.21 17.71
N GLY A 28 7.14 -12.10 17.40
CA GLY A 28 7.71 -10.99 16.63
C GLY A 28 8.94 -10.39 17.31
N LYS A 29 8.90 -10.21 18.64
CA LYS A 29 10.06 -9.76 19.42
C LYS A 29 11.20 -10.79 19.39
N ARG A 30 10.89 -12.08 19.52
CA ARG A 30 11.89 -13.15 19.43
C ARG A 30 12.56 -13.21 18.06
N LEU A 31 11.77 -13.06 16.99
CA LEU A 31 12.28 -13.00 15.61
C LEU A 31 13.22 -11.81 15.42
N LYS A 32 12.85 -10.63 15.93
CA LYS A 32 13.71 -9.43 15.91
C LYS A 32 14.98 -9.59 16.74
N ALA A 33 14.93 -10.36 17.83
CA ALA A 33 16.09 -10.68 18.67
C ALA A 33 17.03 -11.73 18.04
N GLY A 34 16.69 -12.29 16.88
CA GLY A 34 17.55 -13.20 16.11
C GLY A 34 17.10 -14.66 16.08
N ALA A 35 15.97 -15.01 16.69
CA ALA A 35 15.40 -16.36 16.51
C ALA A 35 15.00 -16.56 15.05
N THR A 36 15.25 -17.74 14.49
CA THR A 36 14.83 -18.05 13.10
C THR A 36 13.35 -18.44 13.04
N LEU A 37 12.70 -18.17 11.90
CA LEU A 37 11.32 -18.64 11.65
C LEU A 37 11.20 -20.17 11.74
N ASP A 38 12.23 -20.92 11.35
CA ASP A 38 12.25 -22.39 11.46
C ASP A 38 12.13 -22.89 12.91
N VAL A 39 12.88 -22.27 13.83
CA VAL A 39 12.81 -22.56 15.27
C VAL A 39 11.42 -22.22 15.82
N ILE A 40 10.91 -21.03 15.50
CA ILE A 40 9.58 -20.58 15.96
C ILE A 40 8.47 -21.51 15.44
N ALA A 41 8.52 -21.87 14.16
CA ALA A 41 7.55 -22.76 13.53
C ALA A 41 7.59 -24.16 14.18
N SER A 42 8.78 -24.71 14.40
CA SER A 42 8.95 -26.03 15.03
C SER A 42 8.39 -26.08 16.45
N GLU A 43 8.63 -25.06 17.28
CA GLU A 43 8.08 -24.95 18.63
C GLU A 43 6.54 -24.93 18.65
N LEU A 44 5.95 -24.31 17.63
CA LEU A 44 4.50 -24.21 17.48
C LEU A 44 3.88 -25.37 16.71
N LYS A 45 4.69 -26.32 16.23
CA LYS A 45 4.27 -27.40 15.31
C LYS A 45 3.61 -26.86 14.03
N LEU A 46 4.13 -25.75 13.54
CA LEU A 46 3.73 -25.11 12.29
C LEU A 46 4.81 -25.34 11.22
N GLU A 47 4.42 -25.19 9.97
CA GLU A 47 5.33 -25.25 8.83
C GLU A 47 5.73 -23.84 8.38
N LYS A 48 7.03 -23.63 8.12
CA LYS A 48 7.50 -22.39 7.51
C LYS A 48 7.18 -22.42 6.01
N GLN A 49 6.42 -21.44 5.55
CA GLN A 49 6.14 -21.25 4.13
C GLN A 49 7.02 -20.15 3.53
N THR A 50 7.38 -20.31 2.26
CA THR A 50 8.10 -19.28 1.49
C THR A 50 7.29 -18.93 0.26
N LYS A 51 6.83 -17.69 0.19
CA LYS A 51 6.09 -17.15 -0.95
C LYS A 51 6.97 -16.23 -1.78
N ARG A 52 6.89 -16.37 -3.10
CA ARG A 52 7.59 -15.53 -4.08
C ARG A 52 6.58 -14.81 -4.97
N GLY A 53 6.98 -13.69 -5.54
CA GLY A 53 6.17 -12.94 -6.51
C GLY A 53 5.04 -12.11 -5.90
N VAL A 54 5.12 -11.76 -4.61
CA VAL A 54 4.23 -10.77 -3.99
C VAL A 54 4.50 -9.40 -4.64
N LYS A 55 3.46 -8.67 -5.05
CA LYS A 55 3.56 -7.33 -5.67
C LYS A 55 2.89 -6.27 -4.79
N ARG A 56 3.34 -5.02 -4.88
CA ARG A 56 2.86 -3.89 -4.04
C ARG A 56 1.35 -3.69 -4.08
N GLU A 57 0.75 -3.78 -5.26
CA GLU A 57 -0.67 -3.50 -5.48
C GLU A 57 -1.51 -4.78 -5.68
N ALA A 58 -0.96 -5.95 -5.36
CA ALA A 58 -1.69 -7.19 -5.53
C ALA A 58 -2.61 -7.46 -4.34
N ASP A 59 -3.81 -7.98 -4.64
CA ASP A 59 -4.61 -8.70 -3.66
C ASP A 59 -4.07 -10.13 -3.57
N ASP A 60 -3.09 -10.32 -2.70
CA ASP A 60 -2.41 -11.60 -2.55
C ASP A 60 -3.32 -12.62 -1.84
N VAL A 61 -3.39 -13.85 -2.35
CA VAL A 61 -4.29 -14.89 -1.78
C VAL A 61 -3.98 -15.23 -0.33
N ASP A 62 -2.71 -15.15 0.10
CA ASP A 62 -2.28 -15.56 1.43
C ASP A 62 -2.15 -14.37 2.40
N PHE A 63 -1.89 -13.16 1.88
CA PHE A 63 -1.66 -11.96 2.70
C PHE A 63 -2.72 -10.87 2.54
N GLY A 64 -3.56 -10.96 1.50
CA GLY A 64 -4.49 -9.92 1.11
C GLY A 64 -3.78 -8.62 0.70
N LYS A 65 -4.57 -7.63 0.29
CA LYS A 65 -4.07 -6.29 -0.05
C LYS A 65 -3.31 -5.61 1.09
N GLU A 66 -3.84 -5.67 2.32
CA GLU A 66 -3.23 -5.01 3.48
C GLU A 66 -1.90 -5.67 3.88
N GLY A 67 -1.84 -7.01 3.85
CA GLY A 67 -0.61 -7.73 4.16
C GLY A 67 0.47 -7.51 3.11
N ALA A 68 0.10 -7.49 1.82
CA ALA A 68 1.02 -7.14 0.74
C ALA A 68 1.60 -5.73 0.94
N ALA A 69 0.76 -4.73 1.23
CA ALA A 69 1.22 -3.38 1.51
C ALA A 69 2.16 -3.31 2.73
N ALA A 70 1.84 -4.03 3.81
CA ALA A 70 2.67 -4.08 5.01
C ALA A 70 4.07 -4.68 4.73
N MET A 71 4.15 -5.74 3.92
CA MET A 71 5.42 -6.35 3.54
C MET A 71 6.31 -5.41 2.73
N PHE A 72 5.72 -4.61 1.83
CA PHE A 72 6.46 -3.61 1.07
C PHE A 72 6.78 -2.33 1.85
N GLY A 73 6.21 -2.17 3.05
CA GLY A 73 6.56 -1.13 4.00
C GLY A 73 7.85 -1.41 4.77
N VAL A 74 8.39 -2.63 4.70
CA VAL A 74 9.66 -3.03 5.33
C VAL A 74 10.66 -3.48 4.27
N GLY A 75 11.93 -3.13 4.47
CA GLY A 75 13.02 -3.51 3.55
C GLY A 75 13.38 -4.99 3.62
N GLU A 76 14.33 -5.41 2.78
CA GLU A 76 14.92 -6.74 2.83
C GLU A 76 15.44 -7.08 4.24
N GLY A 77 15.19 -8.30 4.70
CA GLY A 77 15.50 -8.76 6.05
C GLY A 77 14.52 -8.25 7.12
N GLY A 78 13.64 -7.30 6.77
CA GLY A 78 12.60 -6.78 7.64
C GLY A 78 11.59 -7.85 8.07
N THR A 79 10.98 -7.65 9.23
CA THR A 79 10.05 -8.61 9.84
C THR A 79 8.80 -7.89 10.28
N GLY A 80 7.65 -8.55 10.21
CA GLY A 80 6.39 -7.96 10.65
C GLY A 80 5.32 -8.99 10.98
N LEU A 81 4.19 -8.46 11.44
CA LEU A 81 2.97 -9.19 11.75
C LEU A 81 1.83 -8.63 10.92
N VAL A 82 1.04 -9.50 10.32
CA VAL A 82 -0.19 -9.13 9.59
C VAL A 82 -1.32 -10.09 9.99
N PRO A 83 -2.57 -9.62 10.06
CA PRO A 83 -3.71 -10.52 10.22
C PRO A 83 -3.84 -11.45 9.00
N SER A 84 -4.32 -12.67 9.22
CA SER A 84 -4.69 -13.56 8.12
C SER A 84 -5.90 -12.98 7.38
N PRO A 85 -5.96 -13.02 6.03
CA PRO A 85 -7.13 -12.60 5.26
C PRO A 85 -8.42 -13.34 5.63
N THR A 86 -8.29 -14.57 6.12
CA THR A 86 -9.39 -15.40 6.63
C THR A 86 -9.92 -14.95 8.00
N GLY A 87 -9.24 -14.01 8.67
CA GLY A 87 -9.66 -13.43 9.95
C GLY A 87 -9.49 -14.32 11.18
N ASP A 88 -8.96 -15.53 11.00
CA ASP A 88 -8.80 -16.55 12.04
C ASP A 88 -7.36 -16.65 12.60
N GLY A 89 -6.45 -15.81 12.14
CA GLY A 89 -5.02 -15.95 12.40
C GLY A 89 -4.20 -14.67 12.37
N GLN A 90 -2.95 -14.80 12.82
CA GLN A 90 -1.89 -13.81 12.68
C GLN A 90 -0.71 -14.46 11.97
N ILE A 91 -0.12 -13.76 11.02
CA ILE A 91 1.00 -14.22 10.20
C ILE A 91 2.24 -13.44 10.62
N LEU A 92 3.26 -14.16 11.08
CA LEU A 92 4.60 -13.63 11.32
C LEU A 92 5.47 -13.87 10.09
N TYR A 93 6.04 -12.81 9.53
CA TYR A 93 6.83 -12.90 8.31
C TYR A 93 8.21 -12.25 8.44
N LYS A 94 9.10 -12.64 7.52
CA LYS A 94 10.38 -11.99 7.25
C LYS A 94 10.52 -11.81 5.74
N VAL A 95 10.81 -10.60 5.30
CA VAL A 95 11.13 -10.32 3.89
C VAL A 95 12.49 -10.92 3.60
N ALA A 96 12.51 -11.97 2.78
CA ALA A 96 13.73 -12.68 2.45
C ALA A 96 14.59 -11.91 1.44
N GLU A 97 13.95 -11.30 0.43
CA GLU A 97 14.60 -10.65 -0.70
C GLU A 97 13.66 -9.63 -1.32
N VAL A 98 14.20 -8.51 -1.82
CA VAL A 98 13.47 -7.54 -2.64
C VAL A 98 14.22 -7.35 -3.95
N PHE A 99 13.54 -7.54 -5.07
CA PHE A 99 14.13 -7.39 -6.40
C PHE A 99 13.23 -6.58 -7.33
N GLU A 100 13.87 -5.88 -8.27
CA GLU A 100 13.17 -5.17 -9.34
C GLU A 100 12.54 -6.18 -10.30
N PRO A 101 11.26 -6.00 -10.71
CA PRO A 101 10.65 -6.91 -11.65
C PRO A 101 11.36 -6.83 -13.00
N ALA A 102 11.56 -7.99 -13.63
CA ALA A 102 12.13 -8.06 -14.96
C ALA A 102 11.31 -7.21 -15.95
N GLY A 103 11.97 -6.29 -16.65
CA GLY A 103 11.32 -5.40 -17.61
C GLY A 103 10.76 -4.09 -17.03
N ALA A 104 11.12 -3.71 -15.80
CA ALA A 104 10.87 -2.35 -15.29
C ALA A 104 11.79 -1.30 -15.94
N ASP A 105 11.63 -1.09 -17.25
CA ASP A 105 12.26 0.02 -17.97
C ASP A 105 11.21 1.09 -18.34
N ALA A 106 11.60 2.13 -19.08
CA ALA A 106 10.69 3.20 -19.48
C ALA A 106 9.43 2.68 -20.24
N SER A 107 9.52 1.52 -20.90
CA SER A 107 8.38 0.90 -21.60
C SER A 107 7.36 0.24 -20.66
N SER A 108 7.67 0.08 -19.37
CA SER A 108 6.75 -0.45 -18.36
C SER A 108 5.79 0.61 -17.79
N VAL A 109 6.01 1.89 -18.09
CA VAL A 109 5.10 2.96 -17.69
C VAL A 109 3.82 2.86 -18.52
N PRO A 110 2.62 2.82 -17.91
CA PRO A 110 1.37 2.75 -18.66
C PRO A 110 1.23 3.90 -19.67
N ASP A 111 0.74 3.61 -20.88
CA ASP A 111 0.56 4.59 -21.95
C ASP A 111 -0.22 5.84 -21.50
N ASP A 112 -1.25 5.66 -20.67
CA ASP A 112 -2.05 6.76 -20.16
C ASP A 112 -1.24 7.70 -19.27
N ALA A 113 -0.34 7.16 -18.43
CA ALA A 113 0.55 7.97 -17.61
C ALA A 113 1.55 8.75 -18.48
N GLN A 114 2.07 8.13 -19.55
CA GLN A 114 2.95 8.81 -20.50
C GLN A 114 2.23 9.97 -21.22
N LYS A 115 1.00 9.73 -21.68
CA LYS A 115 0.18 10.76 -22.34
C LYS A 115 -0.15 11.90 -21.39
N SER A 116 -0.63 11.60 -20.17
CA SER A 116 -0.94 12.64 -19.17
C SER A 116 0.27 13.49 -18.83
N PHE A 117 1.45 12.88 -18.68
CA PHE A 117 2.69 13.62 -18.44
C PHE A 117 3.05 14.54 -19.63
N THR A 118 2.95 14.02 -20.86
CA THR A 118 3.25 14.78 -22.08
C THR A 118 2.29 15.96 -22.27
N SER A 119 0.99 15.76 -22.05
CA SER A 119 -0.01 16.82 -22.14
C SER A 119 0.23 17.90 -21.09
N GLY A 120 0.45 17.52 -19.82
CA GLY A 120 0.71 18.50 -18.76
C GLY A 120 1.96 19.34 -19.01
N MET A 121 3.01 18.72 -19.56
CA MET A 121 4.23 19.45 -19.96
C MET A 121 3.98 20.40 -21.15
N SER A 122 3.13 19.99 -22.10
CA SER A 122 2.76 20.83 -23.25
C SER A 122 1.96 22.06 -22.83
N ASP A 123 1.02 21.88 -21.90
CA ASP A 123 0.18 22.96 -21.38
C ASP A 123 1.01 23.99 -20.58
N ASP A 124 1.92 23.53 -19.71
CA ASP A 124 2.83 24.43 -18.95
C ASP A 124 3.75 25.24 -19.88
N LEU A 125 4.29 24.62 -20.93
CA LEU A 125 5.09 25.33 -21.93
C LEU A 125 4.26 26.39 -22.69
N LEU A 126 3.00 26.08 -22.98
CA LEU A 126 2.10 27.03 -23.64
C LEU A 126 1.77 28.21 -22.71
N ASP A 127 1.47 27.94 -21.44
CA ASP A 127 1.19 28.97 -20.44
C ASP A 127 2.40 29.88 -20.21
N GLN A 128 3.62 29.30 -20.13
CA GLN A 128 4.87 30.06 -20.03
C GLN A 128 5.09 30.95 -21.26
N LEU A 129 4.82 30.43 -22.46
CA LEU A 129 4.89 31.22 -23.69
C LEU A 129 3.88 32.38 -23.68
N VAL A 130 2.63 32.13 -23.29
CA VAL A 130 1.59 33.16 -23.20
C VAL A 130 1.98 34.23 -22.18
N ALA A 131 2.42 33.83 -20.99
CA ALA A 131 2.88 34.75 -19.96
C ALA A 131 4.04 35.62 -20.46
N GLN A 132 5.03 35.01 -21.13
CA GLN A 132 6.15 35.75 -21.71
C GLN A 132 5.68 36.76 -22.77
N LEU A 133 4.76 36.38 -23.66
CA LEU A 133 4.20 37.28 -24.67
C LEU A 133 3.43 38.44 -24.04
N GLN A 134 2.65 38.19 -22.98
CA GLN A 134 1.93 39.24 -22.25
C GLN A 134 2.88 40.26 -21.59
N THR A 135 4.11 39.87 -21.23
CA THR A 135 5.13 40.83 -20.73
C THR A 135 5.78 41.66 -21.83
N GLN A 136 5.83 41.15 -23.07
CA GLN A 136 6.46 41.84 -24.20
C GLN A 136 5.51 42.78 -24.95
N TYR A 137 4.21 42.46 -24.94
CA TYR A 137 3.18 43.21 -25.65
C TYR A 137 2.22 43.91 -24.68
N ASP A 138 1.92 45.19 -24.92
CA ASP A 138 0.98 45.98 -24.09
C ASP A 138 -0.45 45.44 -24.27
N VAL A 139 -0.96 44.72 -23.27
CA VAL A 139 -2.32 44.14 -23.28
C VAL A 139 -3.32 45.17 -22.73
N ARG A 140 -4.26 45.60 -23.57
CA ARG A 140 -5.38 46.47 -23.15
C ARG A 140 -6.70 45.71 -23.22
N ILE A 141 -7.40 45.67 -22.09
CA ILE A 141 -8.71 45.01 -21.97
C ILE A 141 -9.80 46.05 -22.26
N ASP A 142 -10.61 45.80 -23.29
CA ASP A 142 -11.85 46.54 -23.51
C ASP A 142 -12.95 46.01 -22.59
N GLN A 143 -13.15 46.71 -21.47
CA GLN A 143 -14.12 46.33 -20.44
C GLN A 143 -15.57 46.33 -20.95
N ALA A 144 -15.89 47.14 -21.98
CA ALA A 144 -17.24 47.18 -22.55
C ALA A 144 -17.54 45.89 -23.34
N ALA A 145 -16.56 45.39 -24.10
CA ALA A 145 -16.67 44.13 -24.83
C ALA A 145 -16.77 42.92 -23.89
N VAL A 146 -16.01 42.91 -22.78
CA VAL A 146 -16.06 41.84 -21.78
C VAL A 146 -17.43 41.78 -21.11
N ALA A 147 -17.99 42.92 -20.68
CA ALA A 147 -19.31 42.97 -20.07
C ALA A 147 -20.43 42.48 -21.01
N GLN A 148 -20.29 42.73 -22.31
CA GLN A 148 -21.26 42.28 -23.32
C GLN A 148 -21.20 40.76 -23.55
N ALA A 149 -20.02 40.15 -23.41
CA ALA A 149 -19.82 38.70 -23.55
C ALA A 149 -20.23 37.89 -22.31
N SER A 150 -20.11 38.45 -21.11
CA SER A 150 -20.45 37.77 -19.84
C SER A 150 -21.95 37.79 -19.48
N THR A 151 -22.75 38.59 -20.18
CA THR A 151 -24.19 38.78 -19.90
C THR A 151 -25.08 37.89 -20.79
N ARG A 152 -24.52 36.88 -21.45
CA ARG A 152 -25.24 35.95 -22.32
C ARG A 152 -25.43 34.58 -21.70
#